data_AF-A0A7Z0MPQ8-F1
#
_entry.id   AF-A0A7Z0MPQ8-F1
#
_cell.length_a   1.000
_cell.length_b   1.000
_cell.length_c   1.000
_cell.angle_alpha   90.00
_cell.angle_beta   90.00
_cell.angle_gamma   90.00
#
_symmetry.space_group_name_H-M   'P 1'
#
loop_
_entity.id
_entity.type
_entity.pdbx_description
1 polymer ?
#
loop_
_entity_poly.entity_id
_entity_poly.type
_entity_poly.pdbx_seq_one_letter_code
_entity_poly.pdbx_strand_id
1 'polypeptide(L)' 'MSTQPRHIQLMDTTYVIARANPGVSYSPDEKLNIAKALLQALQVDRIEVASARIRG' A
#
# COMPACT_ATOMS: atom_id res chain seq x y z
N MET A 1 -35.33 9.30 0.02
CA MET A 1 -34.33 8.23 0.20
C MET A 1 -32.99 8.92 0.37
N SER A 2 -32.41 8.89 1.57
CA SER A 2 -31.08 9.47 1.81
C SER A 2 -30.04 8.53 1.22
N THR A 3 -29.41 8.93 0.12
CA THR A 3 -28.23 8.23 -0.40
C THR A 3 -27.09 8.52 0.56
N GLN A 4 -26.70 7.54 1.37
CA GLN A 4 -25.47 7.67 2.15
C GLN A 4 -24.29 7.95 1.20
N PRO A 5 -23.37 8.85 1.57
CA PRO A 5 -22.22 9.15 0.73
C PRO A 5 -21.42 7.87 0.50
N ARG A 6 -21.15 7.56 -0.77
CA ARG A 6 -20.27 6.43 -1.14
C ARG A 6 -18.85 6.79 -0.72
N HIS A 7 -18.33 6.11 0.30
CA HIS A 7 -16.92 6.18 0.64
C HIS A 7 -16.12 5.26 -0.29
N ILE A 8 -15.19 5.83 -1.06
CA ILE A 8 -14.27 5.07 -1.92
C ILE A 8 -12.97 4.92 -1.14
N GLN A 9 -12.56 3.68 -0.89
CA GLN A 9 -11.30 3.40 -0.20
C GLN A 9 -10.17 3.24 -1.22
N LEU A 10 -9.06 3.94 -0.98
CA LEU A 10 -7.84 3.87 -1.78
C LEU A 10 -6.79 3.01 -1.05
N MET A 11 -6.31 1.97 -1.72
CA MET A 11 -5.26 1.08 -1.21
C MET A 11 -4.04 1.13 -2.12
N ASP A 12 -2.87 1.37 -1.52
CA ASP A 12 -1.58 1.33 -2.21
C ASP A 12 -0.96 -0.07 -2.14
N THR A 13 -0.42 -0.56 -3.27
CA THR A 13 0.22 -1.88 -3.40
C THR A 13 1.70 -1.80 -3.80
N THR A 14 2.29 -0.60 -3.82
CA THR A 14 3.67 -0.36 -4.27
C THR A 14 4.67 -1.20 -3.49
N TYR A 15 4.45 -1.41 -2.19
CA TYR A 15 5.34 -2.22 -1.34
C TYR A 15 5.38 -3.71 -1.74
N VAL A 16 4.24 -4.29 -2.16
CA VAL A 16 4.19 -5.69 -2.63
C VAL A 16 4.80 -5.84 -4.03
N ILE A 17 4.55 -4.87 -4.91
CA ILE A 17 5.14 -4.84 -6.26
C ILE A 17 6.66 -4.76 -6.19
N ALA A 18 7.21 -3.92 -5.31
CA ALA A 18 8.65 -3.81 -5.11
C ALA A 18 9.29 -5.15 -4.73
N ARG A 19 8.68 -5.88 -3.78
CA ARG A 19 9.17 -7.21 -3.39
C ARG A 19 9.12 -8.23 -4.54
N ALA A 20 8.16 -8.14 -5.45
CA ALA A 20 8.00 -9.08 -6.56
C ALA A 20 8.97 -8.81 -7.73
N ASN A 21 9.57 -7.60 -7.78
CA ASN A 21 10.51 -7.20 -8.82
C ASN A 21 11.95 -7.25 -8.27
N PRO A 22 12.76 -8.27 -8.57
CA PRO A 22 14.09 -8.47 -7.98
C PRO A 22 15.13 -7.38 -8.32
N GLY A 23 14.80 -6.43 -9.22
CA GLY A 23 15.61 -5.24 -9.50
C GLY A 23 15.23 -3.99 -8.69
N VAL A 24 14.18 -4.05 -7.87
CA VAL A 24 13.66 -2.94 -7.07
C VAL A 24 13.64 -3.37 -5.60
N SER A 25 14.78 -3.24 -4.94
CA SER A 25 14.88 -3.49 -3.49
C SER A 25 15.01 -2.17 -2.76
N TYR A 26 14.05 -1.88 -1.87
CA TYR A 26 14.12 -0.76 -0.96
C TYR A 26 14.66 -1.22 0.40
N SER A 27 15.58 -0.43 0.96
CA SER A 27 15.99 -0.53 2.35
C SER A 27 14.78 -0.33 3.29
N PRO A 28 14.86 -0.80 4.56
CA PRO A 28 13.82 -0.56 5.55
C PRO A 28 13.47 0.93 5.72
N ASP A 29 14.46 1.83 5.64
CA ASP A 29 14.25 3.27 5.80
C ASP A 29 13.53 3.89 4.60
N GLU A 30 13.90 3.50 3.37
CA GLU A 30 13.19 3.93 2.16
C GLU A 30 11.73 3.47 2.19
N LYS A 31 11.49 2.23 2.62
CA LYS A 31 10.13 1.68 2.81
C LYS A 31 9.31 2.50 3.79
N LEU A 32 9.91 2.89 4.92
CA LEU A 32 9.25 3.72 5.92
C LEU A 32 8.93 5.11 5.37
N ASN A 33 9.85 5.71 4.62
CA ASN A 33 9.66 7.02 4.02
C ASN A 33 8.55 7.00 2.95
N ILE A 34 8.51 5.98 2.11
CA ILE A 34 7.44 5.76 1.12
C ILE A 34 6.09 5.59 1.84
N ALA A 35 6.03 4.76 2.88
CA ALA A 35 4.79 4.55 3.64
C ALA A 35 4.27 5.85 4.28
N LYS A 36 5.18 6.66 4.86
CA LYS A 36 4.84 7.99 5.40
C LYS A 36 4.31 8.92 4.32
N ALA A 37 4.96 8.98 3.14
CA ALA A 37 4.51 9.81 2.03
C ALA A 37 3.12 9.40 1.53
N LEU A 38 2.85 8.10 1.39
CA LEU A 38 1.55 7.58 0.96
C LEU A 38 0.43 7.92 1.96
N LEU A 39 0.69 7.79 3.26
CA LEU A 39 -0.30 8.11 4.30
C LEU A 39 -0.50 9.61 4.49
N GLN A 40 0.56 10.41 4.43
CA GLN A 40 0.51 11.83 4.82
C GLN A 40 0.30 12.77 3.63
N ALA A 41 0.93 12.49 2.48
CA ALA A 41 0.83 13.34 1.30
C ALA A 41 -0.29 12.89 0.36
N LEU A 42 -0.40 11.59 0.09
CA LEU A 42 -1.42 11.04 -0.81
C LEU A 42 -2.73 10.64 -0.07
N GLN A 43 -2.68 10.53 1.25
CA GLN A 43 -3.83 10.20 2.11
C GLN A 43 -4.53 8.90 1.71
N VAL A 44 -3.76 7.86 1.36
CA VAL A 44 -4.33 6.53 1.10
C VAL A 44 -4.93 5.97 2.39
N ASP A 45 -6.05 5.25 2.26
CA ASP A 45 -6.70 4.62 3.42
C ASP A 45 -5.90 3.43 3.95
N ARG A 46 -5.20 2.71 3.05
CA ARG A 46 -4.51 1.46 3.37
C ARG A 46 -3.25 1.28 2.53
N ILE A 47 -2.26 0.58 3.09
CA ILE A 47 -1.04 0.16 2.38
C ILE A 47 -0.91 -1.36 2.53
N GLU A 48 -0.75 -2.06 1.42
CA GLU A 48 -0.47 -3.50 1.42
C GLU A 48 1.02 -3.74 1.66
N VAL A 49 1.38 -4.34 2.80
CA VAL A 49 2.79 -4.55 3.20
C VAL A 49 3.29 -5.99 2.97
N ALA A 50 2.40 -6.95 2.74
CA ALA A 50 2.76 -8.34 2.43
C ALA A 50 1.56 -9.09 1.86
N SER A 51 1.81 -10.05 0.98
CA SER A 51 0.81 -11.02 0.53
C SER A 51 1.02 -12.38 1.18
N ALA A 52 -0.01 -12.93 1.81
CA ALA A 52 -0.01 -14.30 2.30
C ALA A 52 -0.30 -15.26 1.13
N ARG A 53 0.69 -16.06 0.71
CA ARG A 53 0.44 -17.19 -0.20
C ARG A 53 0.13 -18.42 0.66
N ILE A 54 -1.12 -18.85 0.70
CA ILE A 54 -1.48 -20.15 1.25
C ILE A 54 -1.07 -21.20 0.20
N ARG A 55 -0.07 -22.02 0.51
CA ARG A 55 0.23 -23.23 -0.27
C ARG A 55 -0.63 -24.36 0.30
N GLY A 56 -1.53 -24.89 -0.53
CA GLY A 56 -2.19 -26.18 -0.28
C GLY A 56 -1.30 -27.34 -0.71
#